data_AF-A0AAN2C9V0-F1
#
_entry.id   AF-A0AAN2C9V0-F1
#
_cell.length_a   1.000
_cell.length_b   1.000
_cell.length_c   1.000
_cell.angle_alpha   90.00
_cell.angle_beta   90.00
_cell.angle_gamma   90.00
#
_symmetry.space_group_name_H-M   'P 1'
#
loop_
_entity.id
_entity.type
_entity.pdbx_description
1 polymer ?
#
loop_
_entity_poly.entity_id
_entity_poly.type
_entity_poly.pdbx_seq_one_letter_code
_entity_poly.pdbx_strand_id
1 'polypeptide(L)'
;MNSAAAWSVYNYNPADTNITPTPADYANGTATFHFQKGVYTARLTTDANTLTGDLSAKTLNAALSISGATGAFVDHLGGGCRNPPAVRFFFITQGQGGFAYTNYWWSNPVSWVLANGTTNLTQKVNDPAKWSDFNGKLGTNDPATTAAFEAAIANVQTVGLSFGEDCFFENGTTTSDGSGTFSSTFTES
;
A
#
# COMPACT_ATOMS: atom_id res chain seq x y z
N MET A 1 -10.32 25.93 -5.19
CA MET A 1 -9.64 25.10 -6.19
C MET A 1 -9.48 23.73 -5.56
N ASN A 2 -10.13 22.69 -6.10
CA ASN A 2 -10.05 21.33 -5.56
C ASN A 2 -8.61 20.84 -5.73
N SER A 3 -7.88 20.66 -4.63
CA SER A 3 -6.62 19.91 -4.65
C SER A 3 -6.97 18.49 -5.08
N ALA A 4 -6.61 18.10 -6.31
CA ALA A 4 -6.62 16.69 -6.68
C ALA A 4 -5.78 15.94 -5.63
N ALA A 5 -6.29 14.85 -5.06
CA ALA A 5 -5.50 14.04 -4.14
C ALA A 5 -4.20 13.67 -4.84
N ALA A 6 -3.06 14.13 -4.32
CA ALA A 6 -1.76 13.87 -4.92
C ALA A 6 -1.42 12.40 -4.65
N TRP A 7 -1.83 11.52 -5.56
CA TRP A 7 -1.45 10.13 -5.53
C TRP A 7 -0.03 9.99 -6.07
N SER A 8 0.82 9.31 -5.31
CA SER A 8 2.20 9.05 -5.67
C SER A 8 2.43 7.54 -5.78
N VAL A 9 3.08 7.13 -6.86
CA VAL A 9 3.60 5.79 -7.07
C VAL A 9 5.04 5.76 -6.61
N TYR A 10 5.39 4.78 -5.79
CA TYR A 10 6.75 4.55 -5.31
C TYR A 10 7.26 3.28 -5.96
N ASN A 11 8.37 3.38 -6.69
CA ASN A 11 8.95 2.26 -7.41
C ASN A 11 10.36 1.95 -6.90
N TYR A 12 10.70 0.67 -6.80
CA TYR A 12 12.08 0.22 -6.77
C TYR A 12 12.58 0.06 -8.20
N ASN A 13 13.75 0.62 -8.45
CA ASN A 13 14.52 0.33 -9.65
C ASN A 13 15.78 -0.42 -9.22
N PRO A 14 16.04 -1.65 -9.66
CA PRO A 14 17.25 -2.38 -9.27
C PRO A 14 18.55 -1.63 -9.61
N ALA A 15 18.51 -0.67 -10.55
CA ALA A 15 19.63 0.19 -10.89
C ALA A 15 19.79 1.42 -9.97
N ASP A 16 18.79 1.74 -9.14
CA ASP A 16 18.79 2.85 -8.18
C ASP A 16 18.32 2.36 -6.80
N THR A 17 19.20 2.43 -5.81
CA THR A 17 18.88 2.01 -4.44
C THR A 17 17.82 2.88 -3.76
N ASN A 18 17.41 4.00 -4.37
CA ASN A 18 16.42 4.92 -3.81
C ASN A 18 15.01 4.69 -4.38
N ILE A 19 14.03 4.66 -3.48
CA ILE A 19 12.62 4.78 -3.86
C ILE A 19 12.33 6.25 -4.11
N THR A 20 12.08 6.62 -5.37
CA THR A 20 11.65 7.97 -5.72
C THR A 20 10.14 7.97 -6.02
N PRO A 21 9.34 8.83 -5.37
CA PRO A 21 7.93 8.98 -5.71
C PRO A 21 7.78 9.67 -7.08
N THR A 22 6.87 9.15 -7.88
CA THR A 22 6.38 9.79 -9.10
C THR A 22 4.87 9.99 -9.01
N PRO A 23 4.29 11.08 -9.54
CA PRO A 23 2.84 11.22 -9.58
C PRO A 23 2.17 10.04 -10.29
N ALA A 24 1.07 9.54 -9.72
CA ALA A 24 0.15 8.64 -10.42
C ALA A 24 -0.76 9.44 -11.36
N ASP A 25 -1.28 8.80 -12.41
CA ASP A 25 -2.38 9.38 -13.16
C ASP A 25 -3.62 9.42 -12.25
N TYR A 26 -4.26 10.57 -12.13
CA TYR A 26 -5.44 10.73 -11.28
C TYR A 26 -6.56 11.48 -11.97
N ALA A 27 -7.68 10.81 -12.19
CA ALA A 27 -8.87 11.39 -12.80
C ALA A 27 -10.14 10.77 -12.19
N ASN A 28 -11.16 11.61 -11.97
CA ASN A 28 -12.48 11.18 -11.51
C ASN A 28 -12.48 10.28 -10.26
N GLY A 29 -11.56 10.52 -9.31
CA GLY A 29 -11.45 9.73 -8.08
C GLY A 29 -10.57 8.48 -8.19
N THR A 30 -10.04 8.18 -9.37
CA THR A 30 -9.26 6.96 -9.62
C THR A 30 -7.80 7.27 -9.88
N ALA A 31 -6.92 6.68 -9.08
CA ALA A 31 -5.48 6.66 -9.30
C ALA A 31 -5.10 5.49 -10.21
N THR A 32 -4.21 5.72 -11.17
CA THR A 32 -3.79 4.73 -12.18
C THR A 32 -2.28 4.79 -12.40
N PHE A 33 -1.69 3.63 -12.69
CA PHE A 33 -0.33 3.54 -13.21
C PHE A 33 -0.19 2.31 -14.10
N HIS A 34 0.84 2.33 -14.95
CA HIS A 34 1.22 1.20 -15.79
C HIS A 34 2.39 0.47 -15.17
N PHE A 35 2.34 -0.86 -15.18
CA PHE A 35 3.53 -1.65 -14.84
C PHE A 35 4.63 -1.38 -15.87
N GLN A 36 5.88 -1.57 -15.45
CA GLN A 36 7.04 -1.34 -16.28
C GLN A 36 8.05 -2.46 -16.03
N LYS A 37 8.62 -2.98 -17.11
CA LYS A 37 9.55 -4.11 -17.01
C LYS A 37 10.80 -3.68 -16.24
N GLY A 38 11.14 -4.42 -15.19
CA GLY A 38 12.31 -4.14 -14.35
C GLY A 38 12.14 -2.95 -13.41
N VAL A 39 10.94 -2.39 -13.29
CA VAL A 39 10.58 -1.35 -12.32
C VAL A 39 9.46 -1.92 -11.45
N TYR A 40 9.68 -1.99 -10.15
CA TYR A 40 8.82 -2.71 -9.21
C TYR A 40 8.05 -1.72 -8.35
N THR A 41 6.75 -1.62 -8.57
CA THR A 41 5.89 -0.72 -7.79
C THR A 41 5.70 -1.25 -6.39
N ALA A 42 6.09 -0.46 -5.40
CA ALA A 42 6.06 -0.78 -3.98
C ALA A 42 4.86 -0.17 -3.27
N ARG A 43 4.48 1.06 -3.64
CA ARG A 43 3.34 1.76 -3.03
C ARG A 43 2.59 2.61 -4.03
N LEU A 44 1.30 2.79 -3.76
CA LEU A 44 0.45 3.83 -4.32
C LEU A 44 -0.24 4.52 -3.14
N THR A 45 0.17 5.74 -2.79
CA THR A 45 -0.32 6.43 -1.59
C THR A 45 -0.64 7.88 -1.84
N THR A 46 -1.36 8.49 -0.91
CA THR A 46 -1.64 9.92 -0.88
C THR A 46 -1.46 10.47 0.54
N ASP A 47 -1.12 11.74 0.61
CA ASP A 47 -1.04 12.57 1.82
C ASP A 47 -2.21 13.56 1.93
N ALA A 48 -3.20 13.44 1.03
CA ALA A 48 -4.36 14.32 0.99
C ALA A 48 -5.09 14.33 2.34
N ASN A 49 -5.26 15.52 2.92
CA ASN A 49 -5.89 15.74 4.22
C ASN A 49 -7.35 15.25 4.32
N THR A 50 -8.00 14.96 3.20
CA THR A 50 -9.34 14.35 3.15
C THR A 50 -9.33 12.85 3.43
N LEU A 51 -8.15 12.21 3.44
CA LEU A 51 -7.95 10.77 3.62
C LEU A 51 -6.91 10.45 4.73
N THR A 52 -6.40 11.48 5.41
CA THR A 52 -5.36 11.37 6.45
C THR A 52 -5.78 12.12 7.72
N GLY A 53 -5.01 11.98 8.80
CA GLY A 53 -5.36 12.46 10.14
C GLY A 53 -5.84 11.33 11.04
N ASP A 54 -6.95 11.56 11.76
CA ASP A 54 -7.52 10.58 12.67
C ASP A 54 -8.43 9.60 11.92
N LEU A 55 -7.94 8.37 11.76
CA LEU A 55 -8.64 7.27 11.11
C LEU A 55 -9.24 6.27 12.11
N SER A 56 -9.23 6.56 13.41
CA SER A 56 -9.59 5.60 14.48
C SER A 56 -11.05 5.13 14.47
N ALA A 57 -11.94 5.81 13.74
CA ALA A 57 -13.33 5.40 13.54
C ALA A 57 -13.63 4.98 12.09
N LYS A 58 -12.61 4.92 11.22
CA LYS A 58 -12.77 4.79 9.77
C LYS A 58 -12.62 3.36 9.30
N THR A 59 -13.27 3.09 8.17
CA THR A 59 -13.04 1.91 7.34
C THR A 59 -12.43 2.34 6.02
N LEU A 60 -11.31 1.73 5.65
CA LEU A 60 -10.70 1.92 4.33
C LEU A 60 -11.38 1.03 3.31
N ASN A 61 -11.66 1.59 2.14
CA ASN A 61 -12.22 0.87 1.01
C ASN A 61 -11.42 1.20 -0.25
N ALA A 62 -11.13 0.19 -1.05
CA ALA A 62 -10.49 0.37 -2.35
C ALA A 62 -11.11 -0.55 -3.40
N ALA A 63 -11.69 0.05 -4.42
CA ALA A 63 -12.09 -0.66 -5.64
C ALA A 63 -10.86 -0.74 -6.55
N LEU A 64 -10.39 -1.95 -6.84
CA LEU A 64 -9.16 -2.20 -7.57
C LEU A 64 -9.45 -2.85 -8.91
N SER A 65 -8.65 -2.51 -9.92
CA SER A 65 -8.68 -3.20 -11.21
C SER A 65 -7.29 -3.34 -11.79
N ILE A 66 -7.04 -4.50 -12.41
CA ILE A 66 -5.88 -4.75 -13.26
C ILE A 66 -6.38 -5.18 -14.62
N SER A 67 -5.85 -4.56 -15.68
CA SER A 67 -6.19 -4.90 -17.06
C SER A 67 -4.94 -4.95 -17.93
N GLY A 68 -4.98 -5.79 -18.96
CA GLY A 68 -3.92 -5.86 -19.98
C GLY A 68 -2.60 -6.47 -19.52
N ALA A 69 -2.55 -7.14 -18.36
CA ALA A 69 -1.37 -7.90 -17.97
C ALA A 69 -1.27 -9.20 -18.80
N THR A 70 -0.17 -9.40 -19.49
CA THR A 70 0.16 -10.60 -20.27
C THR A 70 1.28 -11.42 -19.63
N GLY A 71 2.18 -10.76 -18.89
CA GLY A 71 3.22 -11.40 -18.10
C GLY A 71 2.72 -11.87 -16.74
N ALA A 72 3.46 -12.81 -16.14
CA ALA A 72 3.24 -13.20 -14.76
C ALA A 72 3.67 -12.07 -13.81
N PHE A 73 2.95 -11.87 -12.72
CA PHE A 73 3.40 -10.97 -11.66
C PHE A 73 4.63 -11.56 -10.96
N VAL A 74 5.64 -10.72 -10.77
CA VAL A 74 6.92 -11.03 -10.13
C VAL A 74 7.28 -9.95 -9.12
N ASP A 75 7.98 -10.33 -8.07
CA ASP A 75 8.53 -9.40 -7.09
C ASP A 75 9.99 -9.02 -7.42
N HIS A 76 10.50 -7.99 -6.75
CA HIS A 76 11.86 -7.48 -6.96
C HIS A 76 12.96 -8.47 -6.57
N LEU A 77 12.76 -9.28 -5.53
CA LEU A 77 13.81 -10.12 -4.94
C LEU A 77 13.69 -11.62 -5.30
N GLY A 78 12.76 -11.99 -6.18
CA GLY A 78 12.58 -13.35 -6.68
C GLY A 78 11.95 -14.32 -5.67
N GLY A 79 11.18 -13.81 -4.71
CA GLY A 79 10.32 -14.60 -3.85
C GLY A 79 11.00 -15.11 -2.58
N GLY A 80 10.74 -14.44 -1.46
CA GLY A 80 11.27 -14.84 -0.16
C GLY A 80 10.44 -15.94 0.51
N CYS A 81 9.12 -15.91 0.29
CA CYS A 81 8.17 -16.85 0.91
C CYS A 81 7.32 -17.64 -0.08
N ARG A 82 7.57 -17.52 -1.40
CA ARG A 82 6.86 -18.21 -2.48
C ARG A 82 5.34 -17.96 -2.54
N ASN A 83 4.86 -16.93 -1.84
CA ASN A 83 3.46 -16.50 -1.96
C ASN A 83 3.35 -15.51 -3.12
N PRO A 84 2.24 -15.56 -3.89
CA PRO A 84 2.12 -14.73 -5.07
C PRO A 84 2.09 -13.22 -4.70
N PRO A 85 2.60 -12.34 -5.59
CA PRO A 85 2.50 -10.90 -5.43
C PRO A 85 1.05 -10.46 -5.15
N ALA A 86 0.89 -9.57 -4.17
CA ALA A 86 -0.40 -9.07 -3.70
C ALA A 86 -0.34 -7.57 -3.43
N VAL A 87 -1.53 -6.95 -3.39
CA VAL A 87 -1.74 -5.58 -2.94
C VAL A 87 -2.56 -5.58 -1.66
N ARG A 88 -2.26 -4.67 -0.73
CA ARG A 88 -2.94 -4.54 0.56
C ARG A 88 -3.00 -3.09 1.03
N PHE A 89 -3.81 -2.80 2.04
CA PHE A 89 -3.82 -1.47 2.64
C PHE A 89 -2.54 -1.18 3.40
N PHE A 90 -2.17 0.09 3.40
CA PHE A 90 -0.97 0.58 4.05
C PHE A 90 -1.16 2.00 4.54
N PHE A 91 -0.60 2.32 5.70
CA PHE A 91 -0.48 3.70 6.16
C PHE A 91 0.82 3.94 6.92
N ILE A 92 1.24 5.21 6.89
CA ILE A 92 2.39 5.73 7.63
C ILE A 92 1.92 6.89 8.49
N THR A 93 2.48 7.00 9.68
CA THR A 93 2.16 8.06 10.65
C THR A 93 3.28 9.07 10.81
N GLN A 94 4.32 8.93 9.98
CA GLN A 94 5.58 9.57 10.22
C GLN A 94 5.60 11.02 9.73
N GLY A 95 5.73 11.92 10.71
CA GLY A 95 6.38 13.24 10.65
C GLY A 95 7.73 13.19 11.37
N GLN A 96 8.38 14.34 11.63
CA GLN A 96 9.77 14.42 12.15
C GLN A 96 10.06 13.48 13.33
N GLY A 97 11.11 12.64 13.22
CA GLY A 97 11.54 11.75 14.32
C GLY A 97 12.43 10.55 13.96
N GLY A 98 12.70 10.30 12.68
CA GLY A 98 13.51 9.14 12.27
C GLY A 98 12.73 7.82 12.27
N PHE A 99 13.29 6.78 11.62
CA PHE A 99 12.62 5.50 11.38
C PHE A 99 12.24 4.79 12.68
N ALA A 100 10.97 4.35 12.78
CA ALA A 100 10.49 3.44 13.80
C ALA A 100 9.52 2.43 13.18
N TYR A 101 9.61 1.16 13.57
CA TYR A 101 8.81 0.07 12.99
C TYR A 101 7.30 0.32 13.07
N THR A 102 6.85 0.88 14.19
CA THR A 102 5.45 1.21 14.49
C THR A 102 4.94 2.47 13.78
N ASN A 103 5.75 3.07 12.90
CA ASN A 103 5.27 4.15 12.04
C ASN A 103 4.66 3.64 10.74
N TYR A 104 4.78 2.34 10.45
CA TYR A 104 4.39 1.71 9.20
C TYR A 104 3.46 0.54 9.51
N TRP A 105 2.29 0.52 8.88
CA TRP A 105 1.27 -0.48 9.16
C TRP A 105 0.64 -1.01 7.89
N TRP A 106 0.54 -2.32 7.78
CA TRP A 106 -0.09 -3.01 6.65
C TRP A 106 -1.28 -3.83 7.11
N SER A 107 -2.33 -3.89 6.30
CA SER A 107 -3.43 -4.82 6.55
C SER A 107 -2.96 -6.26 6.40
N ASN A 108 -3.29 -7.09 7.37
CA ASN A 108 -2.87 -8.49 7.45
C ASN A 108 -3.92 -9.31 8.20
N PRO A 109 -4.59 -10.30 7.58
CA PRO A 109 -4.29 -10.90 6.29
C PRO A 109 -5.01 -10.27 5.08
N VAL A 110 -5.72 -9.14 5.23
CA VAL A 110 -6.50 -8.57 4.12
C VAL A 110 -5.59 -8.07 3.01
N SER A 111 -5.65 -8.73 1.85
CA SER A 111 -4.90 -8.43 0.63
C SER A 111 -5.63 -8.98 -0.61
N TRP A 112 -5.15 -8.63 -1.80
CA TRP A 112 -5.57 -9.21 -3.08
C TRP A 112 -4.37 -9.67 -3.88
N VAL A 113 -4.35 -10.96 -4.24
CA VAL A 113 -3.35 -11.53 -5.15
C VAL A 113 -3.50 -10.89 -6.53
N LEU A 114 -2.40 -10.37 -7.07
CA LEU A 114 -2.38 -9.63 -8.33
C LEU A 114 -2.68 -10.57 -9.51
N ALA A 115 -3.75 -10.24 -10.24
CA ALA A 115 -4.15 -10.88 -11.48
C ALA A 115 -5.05 -9.90 -12.27
N ASN A 116 -5.20 -10.10 -13.58
CA ASN A 116 -6.23 -9.35 -14.34
C ASN A 116 -7.60 -9.56 -13.70
N GLY A 117 -8.38 -8.48 -13.61
CA GLY A 117 -9.72 -8.49 -13.03
C GLY A 117 -9.95 -7.31 -12.10
N THR A 118 -11.01 -7.40 -11.32
CA THR A 118 -11.45 -6.36 -10.38
C THR A 118 -11.74 -6.95 -9.02
N THR A 119 -11.50 -6.20 -7.96
CA THR A 119 -11.88 -6.58 -6.59
C THR A 119 -12.23 -5.35 -5.76
N ASN A 120 -12.84 -5.58 -4.59
CA ASN A 120 -12.99 -4.56 -3.55
C ASN A 120 -12.26 -5.03 -2.30
N LEU A 121 -11.32 -4.24 -1.80
CA LEU A 121 -10.72 -4.41 -0.49
C LEU A 121 -11.43 -3.52 0.52
N THR A 122 -11.68 -4.05 1.72
CA THR A 122 -12.26 -3.31 2.84
C THR A 122 -11.56 -3.72 4.14
N GLN A 123 -11.16 -2.74 4.95
CA GLN A 123 -10.54 -3.00 6.25
C GLN A 123 -10.88 -1.91 7.26
N LYS A 124 -11.34 -2.32 8.45
CA LYS A 124 -11.51 -1.42 9.59
C LYS A 124 -10.14 -1.00 10.11
N VAL A 125 -9.93 0.30 10.29
CA VAL A 125 -8.64 0.82 10.77
C VAL A 125 -8.44 0.50 12.24
N ASN A 126 -9.50 0.45 13.04
CA ASN A 126 -9.41 0.23 14.49
C ASN A 126 -9.42 -1.23 14.95
N ASP A 127 -9.18 -2.19 14.06
CA ASP A 127 -9.05 -3.60 14.42
C ASP A 127 -7.57 -3.98 14.49
N PRO A 128 -6.87 -3.79 15.63
CA PRO A 128 -5.43 -4.05 15.74
C PRO A 128 -5.03 -5.48 15.42
N ALA A 129 -5.96 -6.45 15.44
CA ALA A 129 -5.69 -7.83 15.06
C ALA A 129 -5.58 -8.03 13.53
N LYS A 130 -5.86 -6.97 12.75
CA LYS A 130 -5.84 -6.96 11.28
C LYS A 130 -4.75 -6.09 10.68
N TRP A 131 -3.84 -5.60 11.52
CA TRP A 131 -2.74 -4.74 11.10
C TRP A 131 -1.44 -5.22 11.72
N SER A 132 -0.38 -5.23 10.92
CA SER A 132 0.96 -5.55 11.40
C SER A 132 1.94 -4.43 11.08
N ASP A 133 2.89 -4.21 12.01
CA ASP A 133 3.97 -3.24 11.86
C ASP A 133 5.03 -3.72 10.85
N PHE A 134 6.08 -2.93 10.65
CA PHE A 134 7.21 -3.27 9.77
C PHE A 134 7.89 -4.61 10.10
N ASN A 135 7.91 -5.03 11.37
CA ASN A 135 8.49 -6.31 11.79
C ASN A 135 7.49 -7.47 11.73
N GLY A 136 6.27 -7.23 11.23
CA GLY A 136 5.21 -8.23 11.18
C GLY A 136 4.50 -8.46 12.52
N LYS A 137 4.75 -7.62 13.54
CA LYS A 137 4.00 -7.71 14.81
C LYS A 137 2.60 -7.18 14.61
N LEU A 138 1.60 -7.99 14.95
CA LEU A 138 0.21 -7.52 14.97
C LEU A 138 0.03 -6.39 15.99
N GLY A 139 -0.93 -5.49 15.74
CA GLY A 139 -1.33 -4.45 16.71
C GLY A 139 -1.75 -5.00 18.08
N THR A 140 -2.04 -6.30 18.17
CA THR A 140 -2.38 -7.01 19.42
C THR A 140 -1.21 -7.80 20.02
N ASN A 141 0.01 -7.68 19.48
CA ASN A 141 1.14 -8.54 19.88
C ASN A 141 1.53 -8.38 21.36
N ASP A 142 1.56 -7.14 21.84
CA ASP A 142 1.87 -6.77 23.23
C ASP A 142 1.31 -5.37 23.54
N PRO A 143 1.16 -4.99 24.82
CA PRO A 143 0.56 -3.71 25.19
C PRO A 143 1.25 -2.47 24.59
N ALA A 144 2.57 -2.51 24.39
CA ALA A 144 3.31 -1.41 23.79
C ALA A 144 2.99 -1.27 22.29
N THR A 145 2.89 -2.40 21.59
CA THR A 145 2.48 -2.45 20.18
C THR A 145 1.04 -2.00 19.99
N THR A 146 0.13 -2.36 20.90
CA THR A 146 -1.25 -1.86 20.90
C THR A 146 -1.31 -0.35 21.09
N ALA A 147 -0.61 0.20 22.09
CA ALA A 147 -0.58 1.64 22.30
C ALA A 147 0.04 2.39 21.11
N ALA A 148 1.09 1.83 20.50
CA ALA A 148 1.70 2.40 19.30
C ALA A 148 0.74 2.38 18.10
N PHE A 149 -0.03 1.31 17.92
CA PHE A 149 -1.05 1.23 16.89
C PHE A 149 -2.17 2.26 17.10
N GLU A 150 -2.68 2.39 18.32
CA GLU A 150 -3.72 3.37 18.65
C GLU A 150 -3.24 4.80 18.41
N ALA A 151 -2.01 5.13 18.82
CA ALA A 151 -1.40 6.42 18.53
C ALA A 151 -1.21 6.64 17.01
N ALA A 152 -0.90 5.56 16.29
CA ALA A 152 -0.66 5.59 14.87
C ALA A 152 -1.95 5.92 14.09
N ILE A 153 -3.04 5.21 14.34
CA ILE A 153 -4.32 5.43 13.63
C ILE A 153 -4.94 6.80 13.91
N ALA A 154 -4.57 7.45 15.02
CA ALA A 154 -5.00 8.81 15.33
C ALA A 154 -4.19 9.90 14.58
N ASN A 155 -3.05 9.55 13.96
CA ASN A 155 -2.09 10.50 13.39
C ASN A 155 -1.55 10.04 12.03
N VAL A 156 -2.42 9.52 11.16
CA VAL A 156 -2.02 9.05 9.83
C VAL A 156 -1.60 10.24 8.96
N GLN A 157 -0.44 10.14 8.32
CA GLN A 157 0.10 11.17 7.42
C GLN A 157 0.09 10.74 5.96
N THR A 158 0.12 9.44 5.71
CA THR A 158 0.07 8.88 4.37
C THR A 158 -0.73 7.60 4.42
N VAL A 159 -1.61 7.40 3.45
CA VAL A 159 -2.44 6.19 3.34
C VAL A 159 -2.51 5.74 1.88
N GLY A 160 -2.74 4.44 1.67
CA GLY A 160 -3.05 3.90 0.37
C GLY A 160 -2.83 2.40 0.31
N LEU A 161 -2.08 1.98 -0.70
CA LEU A 161 -1.85 0.59 -1.05
C LEU A 161 -0.35 0.30 -1.09
N SER A 162 0.00 -0.91 -0.64
CA SER A 162 1.34 -1.46 -0.72
C SER A 162 1.34 -2.74 -1.54
N PHE A 163 2.40 -2.93 -2.30
CA PHE A 163 2.59 -4.00 -3.27
C PHE A 163 3.83 -4.81 -2.89
N GLY A 164 3.64 -6.11 -2.75
CA GLY A 164 4.70 -7.02 -2.37
C GLY A 164 4.16 -8.44 -2.21
N GLU A 165 4.91 -9.29 -1.52
CA GLU A 165 4.48 -10.65 -1.21
C GLU A 165 3.95 -10.74 0.22
N ASP A 166 3.31 -11.86 0.59
CA ASP A 166 2.76 -12.06 1.93
C ASP A 166 3.79 -12.07 3.08
N CYS A 167 5.10 -12.12 2.81
CA CYS A 167 6.13 -11.93 3.83
C CYS A 167 6.85 -10.59 3.75
N PHE A 168 6.74 -9.90 2.62
CA PHE A 168 7.43 -8.65 2.35
C PHE A 168 6.48 -7.72 1.62
N PHE A 169 5.68 -7.00 2.41
CA PHE A 169 4.52 -6.27 1.93
C PHE A 169 4.81 -5.06 1.04
N GLU A 170 6.07 -4.59 1.03
CA GLU A 170 6.53 -3.42 0.29
C GLU A 170 7.87 -3.70 -0.42
N ASN A 171 8.09 -4.91 -0.96
CA ASN A 171 9.29 -5.18 -1.78
C ASN A 171 9.09 -4.81 -3.26
N GLY A 172 7.87 -4.44 -3.63
CA GLY A 172 7.50 -4.06 -4.97
C GLY A 172 7.20 -5.23 -5.90
N THR A 173 6.31 -4.97 -6.85
CA THR A 173 5.82 -5.94 -7.82
C THR A 173 5.76 -5.34 -9.21
N THR A 174 5.91 -6.18 -10.22
CA THR A 174 5.67 -5.82 -11.62
C THR A 174 5.24 -7.07 -12.39
N THR A 175 4.93 -6.95 -13.67
CA THR A 175 4.78 -8.09 -14.58
C THR A 175 6.10 -8.40 -15.26
N SER A 176 6.36 -9.67 -15.55
CA SER A 176 7.63 -10.14 -16.14
C SER A 176 7.97 -9.48 -17.49
N ASP A 177 6.96 -8.97 -18.20
CA ASP A 177 7.07 -8.23 -19.45
C ASP A 177 6.77 -6.74 -19.30
N GLY A 178 6.40 -6.26 -18.10
CA GLY A 178 6.00 -4.88 -17.84
C GLY A 178 4.62 -4.50 -18.38
N SER A 179 3.81 -5.45 -18.82
CA SER A 179 2.45 -5.21 -19.27
C SER A 179 1.48 -4.98 -18.11
N GLY A 180 0.36 -4.32 -18.43
CA GLY A 180 -0.76 -4.17 -17.52
C GLY A 180 -0.87 -2.80 -16.87
N THR A 181 -2.10 -2.48 -16.49
CA THR A 181 -2.47 -1.20 -15.88
C THR A 181 -3.20 -1.49 -14.58
N PHE A 182 -2.74 -0.88 -13.50
CA PHE A 182 -3.41 -0.90 -12.21
C PHE A 182 -4.21 0.39 -12.03
N SER A 183 -5.44 0.26 -11.54
CA SER A 183 -6.26 1.40 -11.13
C SER A 183 -6.91 1.15 -9.77
N SER A 184 -7.08 2.22 -8.99
CA SER A 184 -7.75 2.18 -7.70
C SER A 184 -8.60 3.42 -7.46
N THR A 185 -9.85 3.22 -7.05
CA THR A 185 -10.66 4.24 -6.37
C THR A 185 -10.59 3.97 -4.88
N PHE A 186 -10.07 4.92 -4.10
CA PHE A 186 -9.85 4.77 -2.66
C PHE A 186 -10.70 5.75 -1.86
N THR A 187 -11.34 5.26 -0.80
CA THR A 187 -12.21 6.07 0.07
C THR A 187 -12.11 5.61 1.52
N GLU A 188 -12.44 6.50 2.45
CA GLU A 188 -12.74 6.18 3.84
C GLU A 188 -14.23 6.40 4.15
N SER A 189 -14.79 5.62 5.08
CA SER A 189 -16.17 5.75 5.57
C SER A 189 -16.25 5.55 7.07
#